data_AF-A0A161MCK6-F1
#
_entry.id   AF-A0A161MCK6-F1
#
_cell.length_a   1.000
_cell.length_b   1.000
_cell.length_c   1.000
_cell.angle_alpha   90.00
_cell.angle_beta   90.00
_cell.angle_gamma   90.00
#
_symmetry.space_group_name_H-M   'P 1'
#
loop_
_entity.id
_entity.type
_entity.pdbx_description
1 polymer ?
#
loop_
_entity_poly.entity_id
_entity_poly.type
_entity_poly.pdbx_seq_one_letter_code
_entity_poly.pdbx_strand_id
1 'polypeptide(L)'
;MWKLIDLPVSDAEAAIEKEFADKEGGVFGMLTRRLSSQLLQLKSLISTVIGLASSKGIDGKADLVRDTFGLHKIIVAVTKSSKIFGIDNEKGDITWQFYLKDLTYFDVNNREEVPMFLQRTTRHLPYPAIVTLLMRHKVTGETVLFSFNPITGQYSPDTGSEGKFLGCRIIQALLLPKQTEDFISGLLLLTSDNEVIIWPESARHVALQEAHVLYMYNVNVDTGAITGY
;
A
#
# COMPACT_ATOMS: atom_id res chain seq x y z
N MET A 1 10.42 12.44 -2.53
CA MET A 1 8.97 12.46 -2.20
C MET A 1 8.73 11.55 -0.99
N TRP A 2 7.74 11.83 -0.14
CA TRP A 2 7.39 10.97 1.00
C TRP A 2 5.87 10.87 1.19
N LYS A 3 5.40 9.78 1.80
CA LYS A 3 4.01 9.62 2.28
C LYS A 3 3.99 8.96 3.65
N LEU A 4 3.01 9.34 4.47
CA LEU A 4 2.67 8.69 5.72
C LEU A 4 1.62 7.61 5.46
N ILE A 5 1.83 6.43 6.03
CA ILE A 5 0.94 5.27 5.88
C ILE A 5 0.57 4.73 7.26
N ASP A 6 -0.70 4.41 7.43
CA ASP A 6 -1.22 3.86 8.68
C ASP A 6 -0.68 2.45 8.92
N LEU A 7 -0.31 2.18 10.18
CA LEU A 7 0.08 0.85 10.63
C LEU A 7 -1.14 -0.08 10.75
N PRO A 8 -0.93 -1.40 10.67
CA PRO A 8 -1.99 -2.38 10.92
C PRO A 8 -2.45 -2.33 12.38
N VAL A 9 -3.68 -2.80 12.61
CA VAL A 9 -4.19 -3.00 13.97
C VAL A 9 -3.45 -4.15 14.66
N SER A 10 -3.51 -4.17 15.99
CA SER A 10 -2.89 -5.24 16.78
C SER A 10 -3.52 -6.60 16.48
N ASP A 11 -2.81 -7.70 16.75
CA ASP A 11 -3.37 -9.05 16.60
C ASP A 11 -4.64 -9.27 17.44
N ALA A 12 -4.73 -8.60 18.60
CA ALA A 12 -5.89 -8.65 19.46
C ALA A 12 -7.10 -7.96 18.80
N GLU A 13 -6.91 -6.75 18.27
CA GLU A 13 -7.94 -6.02 17.53
C GLU A 13 -8.33 -6.72 16.22
N ALA A 14 -7.35 -7.30 15.52
CA ALA A 14 -7.56 -8.11 14.32
C ALA A 14 -8.47 -9.31 14.60
N ALA A 15 -8.25 -10.01 15.71
CA ALA A 15 -9.09 -11.13 16.14
C ALA A 15 -10.53 -10.67 16.45
N ILE A 16 -10.67 -9.48 17.04
CA ILE A 16 -11.95 -8.86 17.33
C ILE A 16 -12.68 -8.46 16.04
N GLU A 17 -12.02 -7.84 15.07
CA GLU A 17 -12.64 -7.53 13.77
C GLU A 17 -13.12 -8.79 13.05
N LYS A 18 -12.29 -9.85 13.06
CA LYS A 18 -12.68 -11.16 12.53
C LYS A 18 -13.89 -11.71 13.27
N GLU A 19 -14.01 -11.48 14.59
CA GLU A 19 -15.15 -11.86 15.42
C GLU A 19 -16.47 -11.29 14.91
N PHE A 20 -16.47 -10.00 14.59
CA PHE A 20 -17.67 -9.28 14.18
C PHE A 20 -18.00 -9.40 12.69
N ALA A 21 -17.02 -9.76 11.85
CA ALA A 21 -17.23 -9.93 10.41
C ALA A 21 -18.00 -11.22 10.06
N ASP A 22 -17.78 -12.30 10.80
CA ASP A 22 -18.44 -13.59 10.54
C ASP A 22 -19.84 -13.60 11.15
N LYS A 23 -20.87 -13.61 10.30
CA LYS A 23 -22.28 -13.60 10.70
C LYS A 23 -22.92 -14.99 10.62
N GLU A 24 -22.16 -16.02 10.27
CA GLU A 24 -22.66 -17.39 10.20
C GLU A 24 -22.76 -18.01 11.60
N GLY A 25 -23.90 -18.66 11.91
CA GLY A 25 -24.07 -19.42 13.16
C GLY A 25 -25.09 -18.89 14.18
N GLY A 26 -25.79 -17.80 13.89
CA GLY A 26 -26.87 -17.28 14.76
C GLY A 26 -26.40 -16.85 16.16
N VAL A 27 -27.33 -16.61 17.09
CA VAL A 27 -27.04 -16.06 18.42
C VAL A 27 -26.13 -16.97 19.26
N PHE A 28 -26.29 -18.29 19.13
CA PHE A 28 -25.48 -19.26 19.88
C PHE A 28 -24.04 -19.34 19.35
N GLY A 29 -23.83 -19.29 18.04
CA GLY A 29 -22.49 -19.21 17.44
C GLY A 29 -21.76 -17.93 17.83
N MET A 30 -22.48 -16.80 17.89
CA MET A 30 -21.92 -15.54 18.38
C MET A 30 -21.51 -15.64 19.86
N LEU A 31 -22.30 -16.31 20.70
CA LEU A 31 -22.01 -16.48 22.12
C LEU A 31 -20.78 -17.38 22.37
N THR A 32 -20.70 -18.53 21.70
CA THR A 32 -19.56 -19.46 21.86
C THR A 32 -18.27 -18.81 21.40
N ARG A 33 -18.34 -18.03 20.32
CA ARG A 33 -17.20 -17.26 19.81
C ARG A 33 -16.75 -16.20 20.81
N ARG A 34 -17.69 -15.41 21.36
CA ARG A 34 -17.40 -14.42 22.42
C ARG A 34 -16.74 -15.05 23.64
N LEU A 35 -17.27 -16.16 24.13
CA LEU A 35 -16.69 -16.90 25.26
C LEU A 35 -15.27 -17.37 24.95
N SER A 36 -15.04 -17.91 23.75
CA SER A 36 -13.71 -18.35 23.31
C SER A 36 -12.71 -17.20 23.20
N SER A 37 -13.11 -16.06 22.62
CA SER A 37 -12.27 -14.86 22.54
C SER A 37 -11.92 -14.33 23.93
N GLN A 38 -12.88 -14.28 24.85
CA GLN A 38 -12.65 -13.83 26.23
C GLN A 38 -11.74 -14.79 27.00
N LEU A 39 -11.85 -16.10 26.75
CA LEU A 39 -10.94 -17.11 27.32
C LEU A 39 -9.51 -16.96 26.78
N LEU A 40 -9.34 -16.64 25.49
CA LEU A 40 -8.03 -16.37 24.90
C LEU A 40 -7.40 -15.09 25.46
N GLN A 41 -8.20 -14.02 25.65
CA GLN A 41 -7.76 -12.79 26.29
C GLN A 41 -7.40 -13.01 27.77
N LEU A 42 -8.17 -13.84 28.49
CA LEU A 42 -7.84 -14.20 29.87
C LEU A 42 -6.54 -15.00 29.94
N LYS A 43 -6.33 -15.94 29.01
CA LYS A 43 -5.09 -16.72 28.91
C LYS A 43 -3.88 -15.81 28.65
N SER A 44 -4.01 -14.82 27.77
CA SER A 44 -2.92 -13.88 27.51
C SER A 44 -2.60 -13.04 28.75
N LEU A 45 -3.62 -12.52 29.45
CA LEU A 45 -3.43 -11.78 30.71
C LEU A 45 -2.74 -12.62 31.79
N ILE A 46 -3.17 -13.85 32.00
CA ILE A 46 -2.56 -14.77 32.97
C ILE A 46 -1.09 -15.05 32.57
N SER A 47 -0.83 -15.25 31.28
CA SER A 47 0.53 -15.49 30.77
C SER A 47 1.46 -14.27 30.95
N THR A 48 0.94 -13.06 30.78
CA THR A 48 1.65 -11.81 31.03
C THR A 48 1.92 -11.61 32.53
N VAL A 49 0.93 -11.86 33.39
CA VAL A 49 1.04 -11.69 34.85
C VAL A 49 2.01 -12.70 35.49
N ILE A 50 2.04 -13.94 34.97
CA ILE A 50 2.99 -14.97 35.44
C ILE A 50 4.41 -14.73 34.87
N GLY A 51 4.61 -13.72 34.02
CA GLY A 51 5.92 -13.36 33.46
C GLY A 51 6.45 -14.35 32.42
N LEU A 52 5.65 -15.35 32.02
CA LEU A 52 6.00 -16.35 31.01
C LEU A 52 5.90 -15.79 29.58
N ALA A 53 5.11 -14.74 29.36
CA ALA A 53 5.06 -14.00 28.10
C ALA A 53 5.88 -12.71 28.20
N SER A 54 7.20 -12.83 28.39
CA SER A 54 8.10 -11.77 27.90
C SER A 54 8.16 -11.90 26.39
N SER A 55 7.20 -11.33 25.67
CA SER A 55 7.25 -11.16 24.21
C SER A 55 8.26 -10.07 23.86
N LYS A 56 9.53 -10.29 24.19
CA LYS A 56 10.64 -9.70 23.46
C LYS A 56 10.78 -10.56 22.22
N GLY A 57 10.15 -10.14 21.12
CA GLY A 57 10.48 -10.67 19.81
C GLY A 57 11.99 -10.60 19.63
N ILE A 58 12.62 -11.77 19.48
CA ILE A 58 14.02 -11.91 19.10
C ILE A 58 14.10 -11.62 17.60
N ASP A 59 13.93 -10.35 17.28
CA ASP A 59 14.39 -9.68 16.07
C ASP A 59 13.91 -8.24 16.22
N GLY A 60 14.81 -7.27 16.04
CA GLY A 60 14.55 -5.83 16.23
C GLY A 60 13.53 -5.21 15.28
N LYS A 61 12.64 -6.00 14.66
CA LYS A 61 11.40 -5.52 14.05
C LYS A 61 10.42 -5.22 15.18
N ALA A 62 10.54 -3.99 15.69
CA ALA A 62 9.56 -3.40 16.58
C ALA A 62 8.14 -3.70 16.07
N ASP A 63 7.25 -4.01 17.00
CA ASP A 63 5.83 -4.23 16.78
C ASP A 63 5.23 -3.02 16.05
N LEU A 64 5.21 -3.09 14.71
CA LEU A 64 4.70 -2.03 13.84
C LEU A 64 3.18 -2.11 13.82
N VAL A 65 2.60 -1.73 14.95
CA VAL A 65 1.18 -1.79 15.22
C VAL A 65 0.70 -0.40 15.54
N ARG A 66 -0.50 -0.09 15.07
CA ARG A 66 -1.13 1.19 15.29
C ARG A 66 -1.35 1.44 16.78
N ASP A 67 -1.06 2.66 17.22
CA ASP A 67 -1.41 3.16 18.54
C ASP A 67 -2.92 3.50 18.65
N THR A 68 -3.42 3.67 19.87
CA THR A 68 -4.83 3.99 20.13
C THR A 68 -5.28 5.29 19.45
N PHE A 69 -4.38 6.27 19.27
CA PHE A 69 -4.70 7.55 18.64
C PHE A 69 -4.48 7.56 17.12
N GLY A 70 -3.88 6.52 16.53
CA GLY A 70 -3.52 6.46 15.11
C GLY A 70 -2.45 7.47 14.72
N LEU A 71 -1.59 7.87 15.65
CA LEU A 71 -0.43 8.72 15.44
C LEU A 71 0.81 7.94 15.01
N HIS A 72 0.90 6.66 15.37
CA HIS A 72 1.99 5.77 14.96
C HIS A 72 1.78 5.30 13.52
N LYS A 73 2.69 5.72 12.64
CA LYS A 73 2.62 5.58 11.18
C LYS A 73 3.99 5.27 10.62
N ILE A 74 4.04 4.59 9.48
CA ILE A 74 5.28 4.43 8.72
C ILE A 74 5.41 5.54 7.68
N ILE A 75 6.57 6.18 7.63
CA ILE A 75 6.93 7.13 6.58
C ILE A 75 7.63 6.35 5.47
N VAL A 76 7.03 6.35 4.28
CA VAL A 76 7.67 5.85 3.08
C VAL A 76 8.30 7.02 2.34
N ALA A 77 9.63 7.04 2.26
CA ALA A 77 10.38 8.10 1.61
C ALA A 77 11.19 7.55 0.43
N VAL A 78 11.19 8.29 -0.69
CA VAL A 78 11.99 7.99 -1.89
C VAL A 78 12.97 9.13 -2.14
N THR A 79 14.25 8.78 -2.25
CA THR A 79 15.35 9.70 -2.55
C THR A 79 15.58 9.86 -4.05
N LYS A 80 16.29 10.93 -4.43
CA LYS A 80 16.74 11.16 -5.82
C LYS A 80 17.65 10.05 -6.35
N SER A 81 18.34 9.35 -5.47
CA SER A 81 19.19 8.20 -5.81
C SER A 81 18.41 6.89 -5.98
N SER A 82 17.07 6.94 -6.05
CA SER A 82 16.21 5.76 -6.19
C SER A 82 16.34 4.78 -5.02
N LYS A 83 16.62 5.32 -3.83
CA LYS A 83 16.60 4.58 -2.58
C LYS A 83 15.28 4.86 -1.86
N ILE A 84 14.64 3.79 -1.39
CA ILE A 84 13.33 3.84 -0.72
C ILE A 84 13.56 3.39 0.72
N PHE A 85 12.93 4.09 1.66
CA PHE A 85 13.01 3.80 3.08
C PHE A 85 11.62 3.70 3.68
N GLY A 86 11.42 2.73 4.57
CA GLY A 86 10.36 2.71 5.56
C GLY A 86 10.91 3.18 6.89
N ILE A 87 10.44 4.32 7.38
CA ILE A 87 10.90 4.94 8.63
C ILE A 87 9.73 4.92 9.62
N ASP A 88 9.97 4.37 10.80
CA ASP A 88 9.03 4.45 11.91
C ASP A 88 8.95 5.90 12.40
N ASN A 89 7.76 6.51 12.41
CA ASN A 89 7.62 7.90 12.84
C ASN A 89 7.75 8.10 14.35
N GLU A 90 7.58 7.05 15.17
CA GLU A 90 7.69 7.15 16.62
C GLU A 90 9.16 7.17 17.06
N LYS A 91 9.95 6.23 16.55
CA LYS A 91 11.37 6.07 16.91
C LYS A 91 12.34 6.76 15.97
N GLY A 92 11.93 7.00 14.73
CA GLY A 92 12.80 7.50 13.65
C GLY A 92 13.71 6.42 13.03
N ASP A 93 13.54 5.15 13.43
CA ASP A 93 14.36 4.05 12.95
C ASP A 93 13.95 3.59 11.55
N ILE A 94 14.92 3.15 10.75
CA ILE A 94 14.68 2.58 9.43
C ILE A 94 14.29 1.11 9.61
N THR A 95 13.02 0.78 9.34
CA THR A 95 12.52 -0.60 9.41
C THR A 95 13.00 -1.44 8.23
N TRP A 96 13.00 -0.86 7.03
CA TRP A 96 13.40 -1.54 5.80
C TRP A 96 13.88 -0.52 4.77
N GLN A 97 14.65 -0.99 3.79
CA GLN A 97 15.13 -0.16 2.70
C GLN A 97 15.21 -0.95 1.38
N PHE A 98 14.98 -0.26 0.27
CA PHE A 98 15.24 -0.77 -1.08
C PHE A 98 16.20 0.16 -1.81
N TYR A 99 16.99 -0.42 -2.70
CA TYR A 99 17.75 0.34 -3.68
C TYR A 99 17.42 -0.19 -5.07
N LEU A 100 16.78 0.65 -5.88
CA LEU A 100 16.38 0.30 -7.24
C LEU A 100 17.42 0.83 -8.21
N LYS A 101 18.27 -0.07 -8.69
CA LYS A 101 19.31 0.25 -9.66
C LYS A 101 18.68 0.63 -11.00
N ASP A 102 19.30 1.56 -11.70
CA ASP A 102 18.93 1.96 -13.07
C ASP A 102 17.52 2.57 -13.23
N LEU A 103 16.82 2.82 -12.12
CA LEU A 103 15.58 3.60 -12.09
C LEU A 103 15.84 5.04 -11.67
N THR A 104 15.00 5.96 -12.12
CA THR A 104 15.02 7.39 -11.84
C THR A 104 13.60 7.95 -11.73
N TYR A 105 13.50 9.21 -11.33
CA TYR A 105 12.26 9.97 -11.18
C TYR A 105 11.66 10.42 -12.53
N PHE A 106 10.42 10.90 -12.48
CA PHE A 106 9.83 11.68 -13.55
C PHE A 106 10.25 13.14 -13.41
N ASP A 107 10.58 13.77 -14.52
CA ASP A 107 10.72 15.22 -14.60
C ASP A 107 9.39 15.81 -15.07
N VAL A 108 8.69 16.48 -14.16
CA VAL A 108 7.43 17.17 -14.42
C VAL A 108 7.65 18.65 -14.12
N ASN A 109 7.75 19.48 -15.17
CA ASN A 109 7.96 20.93 -15.06
C ASN A 109 9.19 21.32 -14.22
N ASN A 110 10.35 20.70 -14.49
CA ASN A 110 11.60 20.87 -13.74
C ASN A 110 11.49 20.44 -12.27
N ARG A 111 10.51 19.60 -11.94
CA ARG A 111 10.37 18.98 -10.62
C ARG A 111 10.56 17.48 -10.75
N GLU A 112 11.50 17.00 -9.97
CA GLU A 112 11.81 15.57 -9.86
C GLU A 112 10.79 14.91 -8.95
N GLU A 113 9.83 14.21 -9.54
CA GLU A 113 8.73 13.58 -8.84
C GLU A 113 8.73 12.06 -9.06
N VAL A 114 8.39 11.33 -8.00
CA VAL A 114 8.18 9.88 -8.06
C VAL A 114 6.76 9.63 -7.62
N PRO A 115 5.79 9.55 -8.55
CA PRO A 115 4.39 9.31 -8.20
C PRO A 115 4.26 8.05 -7.36
N MET A 116 3.71 8.21 -6.15
CA MET A 116 3.50 7.14 -5.19
C MET A 116 2.01 6.97 -4.94
N PHE A 117 1.49 5.77 -5.11
CA PHE A 117 0.07 5.46 -4.95
C PHE A 117 -0.13 4.39 -3.89
N LEU A 118 -1.02 4.66 -2.93
CA LEU A 118 -1.45 3.68 -1.94
C LEU A 118 -2.66 2.94 -2.51
N GLN A 119 -2.44 1.74 -3.05
CA GLN A 119 -3.49 0.95 -3.71
C GLN A 119 -4.34 0.19 -2.69
N ARG A 120 -3.75 -0.25 -1.57
CA ARG A 120 -4.48 -0.87 -0.46
C ARG A 120 -3.91 -0.39 0.87
N THR A 121 -4.79 -0.01 1.79
CA THR A 121 -4.45 0.36 3.18
C THR A 121 -4.31 -0.87 4.07
N THR A 122 -3.83 -0.68 5.30
CA THR A 122 -3.74 -1.74 6.32
C THR A 122 -5.07 -2.08 7.01
N ARG A 123 -6.17 -1.43 6.61
CA ARG A 123 -7.49 -1.56 7.26
C ARG A 123 -8.17 -2.90 6.99
N HIS A 124 -7.82 -3.57 5.90
CA HIS A 124 -8.56 -4.73 5.41
C HIS A 124 -7.83 -6.03 5.73
N LEU A 125 -7.99 -6.55 6.94
CA LEU A 125 -7.45 -7.85 7.30
C LEU A 125 -8.21 -8.99 6.58
N PRO A 126 -7.53 -10.05 6.11
CA PRO A 126 -6.11 -10.39 6.25
C PRO A 126 -5.21 -9.85 5.12
N TYR A 127 -5.70 -8.94 4.28
CA TYR A 127 -5.01 -8.52 3.07
C TYR A 127 -3.86 -7.54 3.36
N PRO A 128 -2.65 -7.76 2.81
CA PRO A 128 -1.53 -6.85 3.02
C PRO A 128 -1.73 -5.52 2.29
N ALA A 129 -1.25 -4.44 2.89
CA ALA A 129 -1.20 -3.12 2.27
C ALA A 129 -0.28 -3.12 1.03
N ILE A 130 -0.62 -2.28 0.05
CA ILE A 130 0.10 -2.22 -1.24
C ILE A 130 0.35 -0.76 -1.59
N VAL A 131 1.62 -0.43 -1.82
CA VAL A 131 2.06 0.84 -2.39
C VAL A 131 2.75 0.57 -3.72
N THR A 132 2.44 1.40 -4.70
CA THR A 132 3.01 1.32 -6.04
C THR A 132 3.67 2.65 -6.39
N LEU A 133 4.94 2.57 -6.76
CA LEU A 133 5.73 3.68 -7.28
C LEU A 133 5.76 3.61 -8.80
N LEU A 134 5.58 4.77 -9.43
CA LEU A 134 5.93 4.95 -10.83
C LEU A 134 7.35 5.49 -10.88
N MET A 135 8.24 4.76 -11.54
CA MET A 135 9.60 5.20 -11.83
C MET A 135 9.88 5.14 -13.32
N ARG A 136 11.00 5.71 -13.73
CA ARG A 136 11.47 5.70 -15.11
C ARG A 136 12.79 4.95 -15.18
N HIS A 137 12.98 4.12 -16.19
CA HIS A 137 14.28 3.51 -16.45
C HIS A 137 15.26 4.54 -17.05
N LYS A 138 16.50 4.61 -16.53
CA LYS A 138 17.50 5.63 -16.90
C LYS A 138 17.91 5.59 -18.37
N VAL A 139 17.98 4.40 -18.97
CA VAL A 139 18.50 4.22 -20.33
C VAL A 139 17.36 4.26 -21.36
N THR A 140 16.30 3.49 -21.14
CA THR A 140 15.21 3.36 -22.11
C THR A 140 14.15 4.46 -21.97
N GLY A 141 14.09 5.15 -20.83
CA GLY A 141 13.06 6.16 -20.55
C GLY A 141 11.66 5.59 -20.33
N GLU A 142 11.54 4.26 -20.28
CA GLU A 142 10.31 3.52 -20.08
C GLU A 142 9.79 3.64 -18.64
N THR A 143 8.47 3.53 -18.45
CA THR A 143 7.87 3.53 -17.11
C THR A 143 7.96 2.15 -16.47
N VAL A 144 8.41 2.12 -15.22
CA VAL A 144 8.54 0.93 -14.39
C VAL A 144 7.63 1.06 -13.17
N LEU A 145 6.79 0.05 -12.94
CA LEU A 145 5.94 -0.08 -11.76
C LEU A 145 6.69 -0.85 -10.67
N PHE A 146 6.87 -0.25 -9.50
CA PHE A 146 7.44 -0.95 -8.36
C PHE A 146 6.44 -1.00 -7.22
N SER A 147 5.88 -2.19 -6.96
CA SER A 147 4.87 -2.41 -5.93
C SER A 147 5.47 -3.16 -4.75
N PHE A 148 5.12 -2.78 -3.52
CA PHE A 148 5.62 -3.43 -2.30
C PHE A 148 4.66 -3.22 -1.13
N ASN A 149 4.83 -4.03 -0.09
CA ASN A 149 4.15 -3.86 1.18
C ASN A 149 4.90 -2.81 2.02
N PRO A 150 4.27 -1.65 2.31
CA PRO A 150 4.94 -0.56 3.02
C PRO A 150 5.25 -0.86 4.48
N ILE A 151 4.60 -1.86 5.09
CA ILE A 151 4.81 -2.23 6.49
C ILE A 151 6.01 -3.17 6.59
N THR A 152 6.04 -4.22 5.76
CA THR A 152 7.05 -5.28 5.86
C THR A 152 8.29 -5.04 5.01
N GLY A 153 8.20 -4.18 3.99
CA GLY A 153 9.27 -4.03 3.00
C GLY A 153 9.44 -5.26 2.11
N GLN A 154 8.36 -6.03 1.86
CA GLN A 154 8.38 -7.13 0.91
C GLN A 154 7.88 -6.64 -0.46
N TYR A 155 8.59 -6.98 -1.53
CA TYR A 155 8.16 -6.69 -2.89
C TYR A 155 6.87 -7.43 -3.22
N SER A 156 6.02 -6.81 -4.04
CA SER A 156 4.83 -7.48 -4.55
C SER A 156 5.23 -8.59 -5.52
N PRO A 157 4.63 -9.78 -5.45
CA PRO A 157 4.84 -10.84 -6.45
C PRO A 157 4.59 -10.36 -7.89
N ASP A 158 3.67 -9.42 -8.08
CA ASP A 158 3.25 -8.94 -9.41
C ASP A 158 4.31 -8.06 -10.11
N THR A 159 5.15 -7.37 -9.33
CA THR A 159 6.23 -6.52 -9.87
C THR A 159 7.63 -7.07 -9.64
N GLY A 160 7.80 -7.97 -8.67
CA GLY A 160 9.11 -8.49 -8.27
C GLY A 160 10.06 -7.42 -7.71
N SER A 161 11.34 -7.78 -7.58
CA SER A 161 12.38 -6.94 -6.99
C SER A 161 12.87 -5.81 -7.90
N GLU A 162 12.76 -5.98 -9.22
CA GLU A 162 13.24 -5.01 -10.22
C GLU A 162 12.13 -4.07 -10.71
N GLY A 163 10.88 -4.36 -10.37
CA GLY A 163 9.72 -3.68 -10.90
C GLY A 163 9.25 -4.26 -12.23
N LYS A 164 8.02 -3.92 -12.61
CA LYS A 164 7.40 -4.31 -13.88
C LYS A 164 7.58 -3.21 -14.93
N PHE A 165 8.27 -3.57 -16.00
CA PHE A 165 8.46 -2.76 -17.20
C PHE A 165 7.16 -2.75 -18.04
N LEU A 166 6.68 -1.58 -18.46
CA LEU A 166 5.42 -1.40 -19.19
C LEU A 166 5.57 -1.32 -20.72
N GLY A 167 6.79 -1.28 -21.24
CA GLY A 167 7.12 -1.06 -22.65
C GLY A 167 6.83 0.34 -23.18
N CYS A 168 6.29 1.24 -22.36
CA CYS A 168 5.81 2.56 -22.79
C CYS A 168 6.08 3.65 -21.74
N ARG A 169 5.90 4.91 -22.16
CA ARG A 169 5.97 6.08 -21.28
C ARG A 169 4.56 6.48 -20.84
N ILE A 170 4.33 6.53 -19.54
CA ILE A 170 3.09 7.04 -18.95
C ILE A 170 3.16 8.56 -18.85
N ILE A 171 2.11 9.24 -19.29
CA ILE A 171 1.95 10.69 -19.19
C ILE A 171 1.19 11.09 -17.92
N GLN A 172 0.25 10.27 -17.49
CA GLN A 172 -0.57 10.53 -16.31
C GLN A 172 -1.04 9.24 -15.67
N ALA A 173 -1.23 9.28 -14.35
CA ALA A 173 -1.77 8.18 -13.58
C ALA A 173 -2.86 8.66 -12.63
N LEU A 174 -3.92 7.88 -12.50
CA LEU A 174 -5.05 8.14 -11.62
C LEU A 174 -5.31 6.89 -10.76
N LEU A 175 -5.58 7.10 -9.47
CA LEU A 175 -6.04 6.03 -8.59
C LEU A 175 -7.57 5.92 -8.69
N LEU A 176 -8.07 4.73 -8.97
CA LEU A 176 -9.50 4.47 -9.08
C LEU A 176 -10.17 4.69 -7.70
N PRO A 177 -11.31 5.40 -7.66
CA PRO A 177 -12.01 5.68 -6.41
C PRO A 177 -12.66 4.42 -5.84
N LYS A 178 -13.17 3.53 -6.70
CA LYS A 178 -13.79 2.27 -6.31
C LYS A 178 -12.74 1.17 -6.23
N GLN A 179 -12.82 0.39 -5.15
CA GLN A 179 -11.93 -0.74 -4.91
C GLN A 179 -12.49 -2.01 -5.55
N THR A 180 -11.60 -2.97 -5.83
CA THR A 180 -11.98 -4.35 -6.17
C THR A 180 -12.58 -5.08 -4.96
N GLU A 181 -13.10 -6.30 -5.18
CA GLU A 181 -13.56 -7.19 -4.11
C GLU A 181 -12.45 -7.47 -3.07
N ASP A 182 -11.20 -7.51 -3.51
CA ASP A 182 -10.02 -7.61 -2.64
C ASP A 182 -9.56 -6.27 -2.07
N PHE A 183 -10.38 -5.23 -2.08
CA PHE A 183 -10.06 -3.90 -1.54
C PHE A 183 -8.86 -3.19 -2.20
N ILE A 184 -8.55 -3.51 -3.47
CA ILE A 184 -7.48 -2.83 -4.22
C ILE A 184 -8.07 -1.67 -5.01
N SER A 185 -7.56 -0.46 -4.80
CA SER A 185 -7.76 0.66 -5.70
C SER A 185 -6.81 0.51 -6.90
N GLY A 186 -7.37 0.20 -8.07
CA GLY A 186 -6.60 0.11 -9.31
C GLY A 186 -6.00 1.45 -9.72
N LEU A 187 -4.98 1.41 -10.55
CA LEU A 187 -4.34 2.54 -11.19
C LEU A 187 -4.72 2.55 -12.66
N LEU A 188 -5.15 3.70 -13.13
CA LEU A 188 -5.43 3.96 -14.52
C LEU A 188 -4.29 4.82 -15.07
N LEU A 189 -3.52 4.27 -15.99
CA LEU A 189 -2.28 4.82 -16.52
C LEU A 189 -2.53 5.21 -17.99
N LEU A 190 -2.38 6.50 -18.29
CA LEU A 190 -2.50 7.01 -19.65
C LEU A 190 -1.11 7.04 -20.30
N THR A 191 -0.96 6.37 -21.45
CA THR A 191 0.29 6.31 -22.21
C THR A 191 0.46 7.54 -23.11
N SER A 192 1.67 7.74 -23.62
CA SER A 192 1.95 8.76 -24.63
C SER A 192 1.16 8.57 -25.94
N ASP A 193 0.70 7.35 -26.21
CA ASP A 193 -0.04 6.99 -27.42
C ASP A 193 -1.56 7.11 -27.22
N ASN A 194 -2.00 7.76 -26.13
CA ASN A 194 -3.39 7.87 -25.69
C ASN A 194 -4.09 6.53 -25.43
N GLU A 195 -3.32 5.49 -25.10
CA GLU A 195 -3.87 4.22 -24.62
C GLU A 195 -3.97 4.21 -23.10
N VAL A 196 -4.95 3.48 -22.58
CA VAL A 196 -5.18 3.35 -21.14
C VAL A 196 -4.79 1.95 -20.68
N ILE A 197 -3.83 1.89 -19.76
CA ILE A 197 -3.39 0.68 -19.09
C ILE A 197 -3.94 0.68 -17.67
N ILE A 198 -4.47 -0.46 -17.21
CA ILE A 198 -5.01 -0.60 -15.85
C ILE A 198 -4.08 -1.52 -15.03
N TRP A 199 -3.79 -1.14 -13.79
CA TRP A 199 -2.90 -1.88 -12.90
C TRP A 199 -3.42 -1.98 -11.45
N PRO A 200 -3.45 -3.16 -10.82
CA PRO A 200 -3.23 -4.48 -11.41
C PRO A 200 -4.37 -4.86 -12.36
N GLU A 201 -4.15 -5.89 -13.17
CA GLU A 201 -5.14 -6.38 -14.16
C GLU A 201 -6.45 -6.80 -13.49
N SER A 202 -6.40 -7.27 -12.25
CA SER A 202 -7.58 -7.61 -11.46
C SER A 202 -8.53 -6.42 -11.25
N ALA A 203 -8.06 -5.18 -11.33
CA ALA A 203 -8.88 -3.97 -11.22
C ALA A 203 -9.58 -3.57 -12.52
N ARG A 204 -9.33 -4.26 -13.64
CA ARG A 204 -9.88 -3.92 -14.96
C ARG A 204 -11.40 -3.91 -14.98
N HIS A 205 -12.04 -4.89 -14.36
CA HIS A 205 -13.50 -4.97 -14.33
C HIS A 205 -14.14 -3.75 -13.65
N VAL A 206 -13.55 -3.27 -12.54
CA VAL A 206 -14.01 -2.07 -11.82
C VAL A 206 -13.81 -0.83 -12.68
N ALA A 207 -12.65 -0.69 -13.33
CA ALA A 207 -12.37 0.43 -14.21
C ALA A 207 -13.38 0.52 -15.37
N LEU A 208 -13.74 -0.61 -15.97
CA LEU A 208 -14.74 -0.68 -17.05
C LEU A 208 -16.15 -0.32 -16.57
N GLN A 209 -16.53 -0.74 -15.35
CA GLN A 209 -17.82 -0.36 -14.77
C GLN A 209 -17.92 1.16 -14.54
N GLU A 210 -16.85 1.77 -14.04
CA GLU A 210 -16.79 3.19 -13.72
C GLU A 210 -16.35 4.06 -14.91
N ALA A 211 -16.11 3.48 -16.09
CA ALA A 211 -15.54 4.18 -17.25
C ALA A 211 -16.35 5.42 -17.67
N HIS A 212 -17.67 5.42 -17.44
CA HIS A 212 -18.57 6.51 -17.80
C HIS A 212 -18.48 7.74 -16.88
N VAL A 213 -17.85 7.61 -15.71
CA VAL A 213 -17.67 8.71 -14.72
C VAL A 213 -16.21 9.08 -14.50
N LEU A 214 -15.27 8.39 -15.16
CA LEU A 214 -13.85 8.66 -15.05
C LEU A 214 -13.43 9.62 -16.15
N TYR A 215 -12.81 10.72 -15.74
CA TYR A 215 -12.24 11.72 -16.65
C TYR A 215 -10.78 11.95 -16.28
N MET A 216 -9.93 12.05 -17.30
CA MET A 216 -8.54 12.44 -17.14
C MET A 216 -8.28 13.72 -17.88
N TYR A 217 -7.36 14.53 -17.37
CA TYR A 217 -6.93 15.73 -18.06
C TYR A 217 -5.42 15.84 -18.03
N ASN A 218 -4.84 16.15 -19.19
CA ASN A 218 -3.43 16.43 -19.35
C ASN A 218 -3.22 17.93 -19.54
N VAL A 219 -2.19 18.48 -18.90
CA VAL A 219 -1.79 19.88 -19.01
C VAL A 219 -0.38 19.92 -19.55
N ASN A 220 -0.22 20.46 -20.76
CA ASN A 220 1.08 20.68 -21.37
C ASN A 220 1.49 22.14 -21.09
N VAL A 221 2.47 22.33 -20.20
CA VAL A 221 2.92 23.67 -19.78
C VAL A 221 3.66 24.41 -20.88
N ASP A 222 4.40 23.70 -21.73
CA ASP A 222 5.19 24.31 -22.81
C ASP A 222 4.29 24.93 -23.89
N THR A 223 3.17 24.28 -24.20
CA THR A 223 2.19 24.75 -25.20
C THR A 223 1.02 25.52 -24.61
N GLY A 224 0.83 25.44 -23.28
CA GLY A 224 -0.34 25.99 -22.59
C GLY A 224 -1.66 25.24 -22.89
N ALA A 225 -1.59 24.06 -23.50
CA ALA A 225 -2.78 23.28 -23.88
C ALA A 225 -3.28 22.39 -22.72
N ILE A 226 -4.60 22.29 -22.58
CA ILE A 226 -5.28 21.36 -21.67
C ILE A 226 -6.15 20.43 -22.52
N THR A 227 -5.93 19.13 -22.41
CA THR A 227 -6.74 18.10 -23.08
C THR A 227 -7.43 17.23 -22.05
N GLY A 228 -8.74 17.03 -22.22
CA GLY A 228 -9.55 16.13 -21.39
C GLY A 228 -9.94 14.88 -22.17
N TYR A 229 -9.99 13.73 -21.48
CA TYR A 229 -10.38 12.42 -21.98
C TYR A 229 -11.49 11.84 -21.10
#